data_AF-B4QHS5-F1
#
_entry.id   AF-B4QHS5-F1
#
_cell.length_a   1.000
_cell.length_b   1.000
_cell.length_c   1.000
_cell.angle_alpha   90.00
_cell.angle_beta   90.00
_cell.angle_gamma   90.00
#
_symmetry.space_group_name_H-M   'P 1'
#
loop_
_entity.id
_entity.type
_entity.pdbx_description
1 polymer ?
#
loop_
_entity_poly.entity_id
_entity_poly.type
_entity_poly.pdbx_seq_one_letter_code
_entity_poly.pdbx_strand_id
1 'polypeptide(L)'
;MLFLDDAKMKNFTSCFKEKDFLKFFFNRLRLNKTNRYETEFPYISLCGRERNFIRCDDTPVVFTEQLRKDDTEVLSFAHSGQVLTLPYEPHKLYMDPRNGRVYHPATPQAGGIGLVRSKLAIELSQHFEFPAGEASPTHFRWNGERLELQNEWVSNTRRFPMNEECK
;
A
#
# COMPACT_ATOMS: atom_id res chain seq x y z
N MET A 1 6.84 4.09 5.73
CA MET A 1 8.14 4.29 6.40
C MET A 1 8.55 2.97 7.04
N LEU A 2 9.85 2.69 7.16
CA LEU A 2 10.38 1.42 7.67
C LEU A 2 11.21 1.67 8.94
N PHE A 3 10.96 0.90 9.99
CA PHE A 3 11.60 1.02 11.31
C PHE A 3 12.03 -0.36 11.81
N LEU A 4 12.97 -0.40 12.76
CA LEU A 4 13.22 -1.61 13.55
C LEU A 4 12.07 -1.83 14.54
N ASP A 5 11.64 -3.08 14.71
CA ASP A 5 10.44 -3.41 15.47
C ASP A 5 10.48 -2.95 16.94
N ASP A 6 11.60 -3.24 17.61
CA ASP A 6 11.82 -2.89 19.03
C ASP A 6 12.25 -1.43 19.26
N ALA A 7 12.37 -0.62 18.20
CA ALA A 7 12.78 0.76 18.35
C ALA A 7 11.60 1.63 18.84
N LYS A 8 11.74 2.27 20.01
CA LYS A 8 10.79 3.29 20.46
C LYS A 8 10.78 4.47 19.48
N MET A 9 9.75 4.55 18.64
CA MET A 9 9.55 5.63 17.68
C MET A 9 9.24 6.93 18.41
N LYS A 10 10.25 7.76 18.67
CA LYS A 10 10.06 9.10 19.26
C LYS A 10 9.93 10.20 18.18
N ASN A 11 10.36 9.93 16.95
CA ASN A 11 10.43 10.88 15.85
C ASN A 11 10.72 10.18 14.51
N PHE A 12 10.41 10.85 13.38
CA PHE A 12 10.65 10.36 12.00
C PHE A 12 12.13 10.28 11.59
N THR A 13 13.06 10.48 12.51
CA THR A 13 14.50 10.41 12.26
C THR A 13 15.04 8.99 12.30
N SER A 14 14.36 8.07 13.01
CA SER A 14 14.83 6.69 13.18
C SER A 14 14.38 5.72 12.08
N CYS A 15 13.62 6.17 11.07
CA CYS A 15 13.30 5.31 9.93
C CYS A 15 14.48 5.18 8.96
N PHE A 16 14.53 4.02 8.30
CA PHE A 16 15.38 3.83 7.13
C PHE A 16 14.88 4.70 5.97
N LYS A 17 15.80 5.46 5.36
CA LYS A 17 15.52 6.40 4.26
C LYS A 17 16.44 6.22 3.06
N GLU A 18 17.48 5.41 3.19
CA GLU A 18 18.44 5.16 2.11
C GLU A 18 17.73 4.42 0.97
N LYS A 19 17.78 4.99 -0.24
CA LYS A 19 16.91 4.59 -1.36
C LYS A 19 17.30 3.23 -1.91
N ASP A 20 18.59 2.90 -1.97
CA ASP A 20 19.05 1.61 -2.50
C ASP A 20 18.69 0.47 -1.55
N PHE A 21 18.80 0.69 -0.24
CA PHE A 21 18.34 -0.21 0.80
C PHE A 21 16.83 -0.42 0.71
N LEU A 22 16.04 0.66 0.64
CA LEU A 22 14.58 0.54 0.52
C LEU A 22 14.21 -0.20 -0.77
N LYS A 23 14.85 0.12 -1.90
CA LYS A 23 14.65 -0.59 -3.16
C LYS A 23 14.94 -2.07 -3.02
N PHE A 24 16.09 -2.41 -2.44
CA PHE A 24 16.50 -3.78 -2.17
C PHE A 24 15.49 -4.51 -1.27
N PHE A 25 15.03 -3.86 -0.22
CA PHE A 25 14.14 -4.40 0.80
C PHE A 25 12.75 -4.68 0.22
N PHE A 26 12.13 -3.68 -0.41
CA PHE A 26 10.76 -3.79 -0.91
C PHE A 26 10.65 -4.69 -2.15
N ASN A 27 11.68 -4.75 -3.00
CA ASN A 27 11.70 -5.69 -4.14
C ASN A 27 11.70 -7.16 -3.72
N ARG A 28 12.07 -7.47 -2.47
CA ARG A 28 12.10 -8.83 -1.93
C ARG A 28 11.05 -9.09 -0.86
N LEU A 29 10.25 -8.07 -0.55
CA LEU A 29 9.15 -8.17 0.39
C LEU A 29 8.12 -9.18 -0.13
N ARG A 30 7.72 -10.10 0.74
CA ARG A 30 6.71 -11.10 0.43
C ARG A 30 6.04 -11.65 1.68
N LEU A 31 4.96 -12.39 1.51
CA LEU A 31 4.33 -13.13 2.59
C LEU A 31 5.33 -14.10 3.24
N ASN A 32 5.35 -14.10 4.57
CA ASN A 32 6.15 -15.04 5.35
C ASN A 32 5.49 -16.42 5.28
N LYS A 33 6.22 -17.39 4.74
CA LYS A 33 5.83 -18.81 4.68
C LYS A 33 6.95 -19.70 5.20
N THR A 34 7.76 -19.16 6.12
CA THR A 34 8.96 -19.83 6.62
C THR A 34 8.69 -20.70 7.85
N ASN A 35 7.43 -20.74 8.33
CA ASN A 35 7.02 -21.33 9.62
C ASN A 35 7.72 -20.68 10.84
N ARG A 36 8.39 -19.53 10.67
CA ARG A 36 9.05 -18.78 11.74
C ARG A 36 8.37 -17.44 11.92
N TYR A 37 7.86 -17.19 13.12
CA TYR A 37 7.19 -15.96 13.52
C TYR A 37 6.07 -15.50 12.58
N GLU A 38 5.43 -16.41 11.85
CA GLU A 38 4.47 -16.08 10.80
C GLU A 38 3.26 -15.29 11.31
N THR A 39 2.79 -15.62 12.51
CA THR A 39 1.67 -14.92 13.15
C THR A 39 2.01 -13.48 13.53
N GLU A 40 3.20 -13.26 14.08
CA GLU A 40 3.66 -11.94 14.55
C GLU A 40 4.19 -11.08 13.41
N PHE A 41 4.84 -11.72 12.43
CA PHE A 41 5.51 -11.11 11.29
C PHE A 41 5.03 -11.79 10.00
N PRO A 42 3.88 -11.36 9.46
CA PRO A 42 3.25 -11.99 8.29
C PRO A 42 4.00 -11.74 6.98
N TYR A 43 5.03 -10.90 7.00
CA TYR A 43 5.86 -10.59 5.84
C TYR A 43 7.34 -10.84 6.13
N ILE A 44 8.10 -11.09 5.06
CA ILE A 44 9.54 -11.30 5.10
C ILE A 44 10.23 -10.58 3.92
N SER A 45 11.41 -10.04 4.15
CA SER A 45 12.33 -9.59 3.10
C SER A 45 13.69 -10.22 3.31
N LEU A 46 14.18 -10.96 2.31
CA LEU A 46 15.48 -11.64 2.40
C LEU A 46 16.61 -10.73 1.93
N CYS A 47 17.65 -10.56 2.74
CA CYS A 47 18.82 -9.74 2.45
C CYS A 47 20.10 -10.60 2.48
N GLY A 48 20.35 -11.33 1.39
CA GLY A 48 21.45 -12.30 1.35
C GLY A 48 21.25 -13.40 2.40
N ARG A 49 22.13 -13.44 3.41
CA ARG A 49 22.04 -14.39 4.55
C ARG A 49 21.10 -13.89 5.66
N GLU A 50 20.76 -12.61 5.66
CA GLU A 50 19.89 -11.98 6.64
C GLU A 50 18.41 -12.14 6.26
N ARG A 51 17.57 -12.30 7.29
CA ARG A 51 16.11 -12.37 7.15
C ARG A 51 15.51 -11.22 7.93
N ASN A 52 14.81 -10.32 7.24
CA ASN A 52 14.01 -9.29 7.87
C ASN A 52 12.58 -9.83 8.01
N PHE A 53 12.09 -9.96 9.24
CA PHE A 53 10.69 -10.27 9.55
C PHE A 53 9.93 -8.95 9.71
N ILE A 54 8.76 -8.83 9.10
CA ILE A 54 8.02 -7.57 8.99
C ILE A 54 6.57 -7.75 9.44
N ARG A 55 6.11 -6.78 10.23
CA ARG A 55 4.70 -6.55 10.54
C ARG A 55 4.32 -5.12 10.18
N CYS A 56 3.03 -4.90 9.97
CA CYS A 56 2.44 -3.60 9.69
C CYS A 56 0.99 -3.58 10.20
N ASP A 57 0.44 -2.38 10.36
CA ASP A 57 -0.92 -2.19 10.87
C ASP A 57 -2.01 -2.31 9.79
N ASP A 58 -1.65 -2.44 8.51
CA ASP A 58 -2.64 -2.61 7.42
C ASP A 58 -2.05 -3.30 6.18
N THR A 59 -1.17 -2.60 5.47
CA THR A 59 -0.45 -3.15 4.32
C THR A 59 1.01 -2.70 4.39
N PRO A 60 1.96 -3.54 3.94
CA PRO A 60 3.36 -3.18 3.98
C PRO A 60 3.73 -2.19 2.86
N VAL A 61 2.90 -2.06 1.83
CA VAL A 61 3.06 -1.09 0.74
C VAL A 61 2.11 0.08 0.98
N VAL A 62 2.67 1.27 1.18
CA VAL A 62 1.90 2.50 1.32
C VAL A 62 2.31 3.48 0.23
N PHE A 63 1.38 3.79 -0.67
CA PHE A 63 1.54 4.80 -1.72
C PHE A 63 1.48 6.19 -1.12
N THR A 64 2.53 6.97 -1.35
CA THR A 64 2.71 8.27 -0.72
C THR A 64 2.46 9.43 -1.67
N GLU A 65 2.70 9.22 -2.96
CA GLU A 65 2.69 10.27 -3.99
C GLU A 65 2.27 9.66 -5.33
N GLN A 66 1.56 10.44 -6.15
CA GLN A 66 1.38 10.21 -7.57
C GLN A 66 2.36 11.08 -8.36
N LEU A 67 3.01 10.51 -9.36
CA LEU A 67 4.05 11.17 -10.15
C LEU A 67 4.02 10.68 -11.60
N ARG A 68 4.71 11.43 -12.47
CA ARG A 68 4.99 11.03 -13.85
C ARG A 68 6.41 10.48 -13.96
N LYS A 69 6.56 9.33 -14.62
CA LYS A 69 7.83 8.65 -14.89
C LYS A 69 7.79 8.09 -16.32
N ASP A 70 8.74 8.49 -17.15
CA ASP A 70 8.84 8.07 -18.56
C ASP A 70 7.50 8.21 -19.30
N ASP A 71 6.86 9.37 -19.14
CA ASP A 71 5.53 9.72 -19.67
C ASP A 71 4.33 8.90 -19.18
N THR A 72 4.54 8.00 -18.21
CA THR A 72 3.49 7.23 -17.54
C THR A 72 3.20 7.75 -16.14
N GLU A 73 1.94 7.63 -15.71
CA GLU A 73 1.55 7.96 -14.34
C GLU A 73 1.80 6.76 -13.43
N VAL A 74 2.43 7.02 -12.29
CA VAL A 74 2.83 5.99 -11.34
C VAL A 74 2.55 6.44 -9.91
N LEU A 75 2.33 5.47 -9.03
CA LEU A 75 2.28 5.68 -7.59
C LEU A 75 3.63 5.33 -6.98
N SER A 76 4.25 6.27 -6.28
CA SER A 76 5.46 6.03 -5.48
C SER A 76 5.08 5.53 -4.09
N PHE A 77 5.91 4.62 -3.57
CA PHE A 77 5.80 4.13 -2.21
C PHE A 77 7.14 4.20 -1.49
N ALA A 78 7.09 3.96 -0.17
CA ALA A 78 8.23 4.01 0.74
C ALA A 78 8.99 5.36 0.75
N HIS A 79 8.35 6.47 0.34
CA HIS A 79 8.99 7.79 0.20
C HIS A 79 10.25 7.78 -0.68
N SER A 80 10.27 6.91 -1.69
CA SER A 80 11.45 6.69 -2.53
C SER A 80 11.52 7.61 -3.76
N GLY A 81 10.48 8.41 -4.00
CA GLY A 81 10.29 9.16 -5.25
C GLY A 81 10.13 8.21 -6.43
N GLN A 82 10.88 8.43 -7.52
CA GLN A 82 10.77 7.62 -8.74
C GLN A 82 11.43 6.23 -8.67
N VAL A 83 12.02 5.85 -7.53
CA VAL A 83 12.78 4.59 -7.39
C VAL A 83 11.88 3.38 -7.22
N LEU A 84 10.94 3.43 -6.27
CA LEU A 84 9.94 2.39 -6.04
C LEU A 84 8.57 2.93 -6.44
N THR A 85 8.13 2.49 -7.62
CA THR A 85 6.90 2.94 -8.26
C THR A 85 6.12 1.76 -8.82
N LEU A 86 4.79 1.84 -8.78
CA LEU A 86 3.91 0.94 -9.52
C LEU A 86 3.05 1.75 -10.50
N PRO A 87 2.64 1.16 -11.64
CA PRO A 87 1.73 1.82 -12.57
C PRO A 87 0.47 2.32 -11.85
N TYR A 88 0.05 3.54 -12.17
CA TYR A 88 -1.20 4.06 -11.64
C TYR A 88 -2.38 3.54 -12.46
N GLU A 89 -3.26 2.78 -11.81
CA GLU A 89 -4.48 2.22 -12.39
C GLU A 89 -5.70 2.86 -11.71
N PRO A 90 -6.18 4.03 -12.18
CA PRO A 90 -7.22 4.82 -11.48
C PRO A 90 -8.53 4.05 -11.30
N HIS A 91 -8.92 3.23 -12.28
CA HIS A 91 -10.11 2.38 -12.25
C HIS A 91 -10.03 1.24 -11.21
N LYS A 92 -8.86 1.00 -10.60
CA LYS A 92 -8.68 0.02 -9.52
C LYS A 92 -8.48 0.67 -8.15
N LEU A 93 -8.69 1.99 -8.04
CA LEU A 93 -8.77 2.61 -6.73
C LEU A 93 -9.98 2.07 -5.98
N TYR A 94 -9.74 1.55 -4.78
CA TYR A 94 -10.78 0.95 -3.94
C TYR A 94 -10.89 1.73 -2.62
N MET A 95 -12.08 2.20 -2.29
CA MET A 95 -12.36 2.79 -0.98
C MET A 95 -13.13 1.78 -0.11
N ASP A 96 -12.52 1.38 1.01
CA ASP A 96 -13.15 0.43 1.94
C ASP A 96 -14.34 1.10 2.64
N PRO A 97 -15.58 0.59 2.45
CA PRO A 97 -16.80 1.22 2.99
C PRO A 97 -16.81 1.33 4.51
N ARG A 98 -16.03 0.50 5.21
CA ARG A 98 -16.04 0.44 6.68
C ARG A 98 -15.27 1.58 7.33
N ASN A 99 -14.23 2.07 6.67
CA ASN A 99 -13.28 3.02 7.29
C ASN A 99 -12.83 4.15 6.34
N GLY A 100 -13.27 4.16 5.09
CA GLY A 100 -12.93 5.18 4.09
C GLY A 100 -11.47 5.15 3.63
N ARG A 101 -10.67 4.16 4.03
CA ARG A 101 -9.29 4.02 3.54
C ARG A 101 -9.31 3.67 2.06
N VAL A 102 -8.42 4.31 1.30
CA VAL A 102 -8.26 4.09 -0.13
C VAL A 102 -7.08 3.16 -0.37
N TYR A 103 -7.25 2.21 -1.28
CA TYR A 103 -6.26 1.20 -1.64
C TYR A 103 -6.09 1.17 -3.16
N HIS A 104 -4.96 0.61 -3.58
CA HIS A 104 -4.61 0.37 -4.97
C HIS A 104 -3.86 -0.96 -5.09
N PRO A 105 -3.93 -1.67 -6.24
CA PRO A 105 -3.14 -2.88 -6.46
C PRO A 105 -1.66 -2.70 -6.15
N ALA A 106 -1.10 -3.66 -5.43
CA ALA A 106 0.33 -3.71 -5.14
C ALA A 106 0.94 -5.03 -5.62
N THR A 107 2.23 -5.22 -5.35
CA THR A 107 2.94 -6.47 -5.66
C THR A 107 2.23 -7.69 -5.06
N PRO A 108 1.85 -8.71 -5.88
CA PRO A 108 1.18 -9.93 -5.39
C PRO A 108 1.99 -10.68 -4.33
N GLN A 109 3.32 -10.61 -4.42
CA GLN A 109 4.23 -11.24 -3.48
C GLN A 109 3.99 -10.74 -2.04
N ALA A 110 3.65 -9.46 -1.87
CA ALA A 110 3.36 -8.83 -0.58
C ALA A 110 1.85 -8.69 -0.30
N GLY A 111 1.01 -9.51 -0.93
CA GLY A 111 -0.43 -9.54 -0.68
C GLY A 111 -1.30 -8.86 -1.73
N GLY A 112 -0.71 -8.19 -2.73
CA GLY A 112 -1.46 -7.68 -3.88
C GLY A 112 -2.24 -6.38 -3.65
N ILE A 113 -2.14 -5.78 -2.47
CA ILE A 113 -2.87 -4.56 -2.09
C ILE A 113 -1.96 -3.60 -1.32
N GLY A 114 -2.06 -2.31 -1.63
CA GLY A 114 -1.34 -1.24 -0.96
C GLY A 114 -2.26 -0.11 -0.53
N LEU A 115 -1.98 0.47 0.63
CA LEU A 115 -2.72 1.59 1.19
C LEU A 115 -2.31 2.90 0.50
N VAL A 116 -3.27 3.75 0.15
CA VAL A 116 -3.02 5.13 -0.25
C VAL A 116 -2.96 6.01 0.99
N ARG A 117 -1.84 6.70 1.21
CA ARG A 117 -1.65 7.57 2.38
C ARG A 117 -2.74 8.66 2.42
N SER A 118 -3.21 9.01 3.62
CA SER A 118 -4.31 9.96 3.84
C SER A 118 -4.21 11.26 3.03
N LYS A 119 -3.01 11.86 2.93
CA LYS A 119 -2.83 13.08 2.12
C LYS A 119 -3.21 12.85 0.65
N LEU A 120 -2.67 11.81 0.03
CA LEU A 120 -2.97 11.46 -1.36
C LEU A 120 -4.43 10.98 -1.50
N ALA A 121 -4.97 10.26 -0.52
CA ALA A 121 -6.37 9.84 -0.54
C ALA A 121 -7.35 11.02 -0.52
N ILE A 122 -7.04 12.09 0.24
CA ILE A 122 -7.81 13.34 0.25
C ILE A 122 -7.69 14.06 -1.10
N GLU A 123 -6.49 14.10 -1.69
CA GLU A 123 -6.29 14.68 -3.02
C GLU A 123 -7.09 13.93 -4.09
N LEU A 124 -7.23 12.61 -3.98
CA LEU A 124 -8.03 11.79 -4.88
C LEU A 124 -9.53 11.88 -4.59
N SER A 125 -9.94 12.27 -3.38
CA SER A 125 -11.35 12.15 -2.96
C SER A 125 -12.30 13.04 -3.74
N GLN A 126 -11.82 14.19 -4.21
CA GLN A 126 -12.55 15.12 -5.08
C GLN A 126 -12.93 14.52 -6.45
N HIS A 127 -12.31 13.40 -6.85
CA HIS A 127 -12.55 12.73 -8.12
C HIS A 127 -13.46 11.50 -8.01
N PHE A 128 -13.79 11.05 -6.79
CA PHE A 128 -14.72 9.94 -6.56
C PHE A 128 -16.18 10.39 -6.70
N GLU A 129 -16.99 9.56 -7.38
CA GLU A 129 -18.44 9.73 -7.45
C GLU A 129 -19.15 8.71 -6.58
N PHE A 130 -19.96 9.20 -5.64
CA PHE A 130 -20.73 8.39 -4.70
C PHE A 130 -22.19 8.31 -5.14
N PRO A 131 -22.74 7.11 -5.34
CA PRO A 131 -24.18 6.94 -5.46
C PRO A 131 -24.92 7.42 -4.22
N ALA A 132 -26.19 7.81 -4.39
CA ALA A 132 -27.01 8.25 -3.28
C ALA A 132 -27.19 7.12 -2.25
N GLY A 133 -26.77 7.36 -1.00
CA GLY A 133 -26.90 6.41 0.10
C GLY A 133 -25.80 5.35 0.20
N GLU A 134 -24.77 5.40 -0.66
CA GLU A 134 -23.66 4.46 -0.62
C GLU A 134 -22.41 5.07 0.04
N ALA A 135 -21.73 4.26 0.86
CA ALA A 135 -20.48 4.65 1.53
C ALA A 135 -19.25 4.51 0.62
N SER A 136 -19.38 3.78 -0.49
CA SER A 136 -18.29 3.54 -1.45
C SER A 136 -18.59 4.22 -2.78
N PRO A 137 -17.57 4.75 -3.47
CA PRO A 137 -17.72 5.31 -4.79
C PRO A 137 -17.88 4.19 -5.83
N THR A 138 -18.60 4.48 -6.90
CA THR A 138 -18.74 3.57 -8.05
C THR A 138 -17.92 4.01 -9.24
N HIS A 139 -17.57 5.30 -9.30
CA HIS A 139 -16.83 5.87 -10.42
C HIS A 139 -15.74 6.83 -9.96
N PHE A 140 -14.77 7.04 -10.83
CA PHE A 140 -13.65 7.94 -10.62
C PHE A 140 -13.41 8.79 -11.87
N ARG A 141 -13.33 10.11 -11.71
CA ARG A 141 -13.04 11.04 -12.80
C ARG A 141 -11.55 11.21 -12.97
N TRP A 142 -11.02 10.81 -14.12
CA TRP A 142 -9.60 10.89 -14.40
C TRP A 142 -9.33 11.39 -15.81
N ASN A 143 -8.49 12.43 -15.97
CA ASN A 143 -8.11 13.00 -17.28
C ASN A 143 -9.31 13.32 -18.21
N GLY A 144 -10.44 13.78 -17.64
CA GLY A 144 -11.65 14.08 -18.38
C GLY A 144 -12.54 12.87 -18.68
N GLU A 145 -12.08 11.66 -18.37
CA GLU A 145 -12.84 10.42 -18.50
C GLU A 145 -13.53 10.05 -17.19
N ARG A 146 -14.66 9.36 -17.32
CA ARG A 146 -15.42 8.80 -16.19
C ARG A 146 -15.19 7.29 -16.18
N LEU A 147 -14.42 6.81 -15.22
CA LEU A 147 -14.04 5.40 -15.10
C LEU A 147 -14.94 4.70 -14.09
N GLU A 148 -15.44 3.52 -14.45
CA GLU A 148 -16.10 2.62 -13.49
C GLU A 148 -15.03 1.95 -12.61
N LEU A 149 -15.26 1.92 -11.29
CA LEU A 149 -14.35 1.32 -10.34
C LEU A 149 -14.51 -0.20 -10.30
N GLN A 150 -13.42 -0.91 -10.56
CA GLN A 150 -13.33 -2.36 -10.49
C GLN A 150 -12.88 -2.73 -9.07
N ASN A 151 -13.78 -3.23 -8.24
CA ASN A 151 -13.51 -3.54 -6.84
C ASN A 151 -13.30 -5.04 -6.58
N GLU A 152 -13.59 -5.89 -7.57
CA GLU A 152 -13.59 -7.36 -7.45
C GLU A 152 -12.20 -7.91 -7.14
N TRP A 153 -11.14 -7.24 -7.59
CA TRP A 153 -9.76 -7.66 -7.37
C TRP A 153 -9.40 -7.74 -5.88
N VAL A 154 -10.05 -6.93 -5.03
CA VAL A 154 -9.79 -6.86 -3.58
C VAL A 154 -10.00 -8.22 -2.91
N SER A 155 -10.99 -8.99 -3.37
CA SER A 155 -11.30 -10.33 -2.83
C SER A 155 -10.14 -11.33 -2.97
N ASN A 156 -9.22 -11.08 -3.90
CA ASN A 156 -8.05 -11.93 -4.16
C ASN A 156 -6.77 -11.43 -3.47
N THR A 157 -6.88 -10.46 -2.56
CA THR A 157 -5.73 -9.84 -1.88
C THR A 157 -5.60 -10.30 -0.43
N ARG A 158 -4.44 -10.02 0.18
CA ARG A 158 -4.15 -10.29 1.60
C ARG A 158 -3.57 -9.05 2.27
N ARG A 159 -4.18 -8.64 3.38
CA ARG A 159 -3.73 -7.54 4.25
C ARG A 159 -3.76 -7.97 5.72
N PHE A 160 -2.92 -7.36 6.56
CA PHE A 160 -2.72 -7.72 7.98
C PHE A 160 -2.67 -6.43 8.82
N PRO A 161 -3.22 -6.40 10.04
CA PRO A 161 -3.25 -7.50 11.00
C PRO A 161 -4.57 -8.26 11.03
N MET A 162 -4.48 -9.51 11.49
CA MET A 162 -5.60 -10.27 12.04
C MET A 162 -5.91 -9.78 13.47
N ASN A 163 -6.02 -8.45 13.66
CA ASN A 163 -6.61 -7.94 14.88
C ASN A 163 -8.12 -8.03 14.68
N GLU A 164 -8.71 -9.08 15.24
CA GLU A 164 -10.14 -9.24 15.43
C GLU A 164 -10.71 -8.09 16.29
N GLU A 165 -10.87 -6.89 15.75
CA GLU A 165 -11.78 -5.87 16.28
C GLU A 165 -12.44 -5.09 15.14
N CYS A 166 -13.28 -5.82 14.41
CA CYS A 166 -14.55 -5.33 13.88
C CYS A 166 -15.53 -6.50 14.04
N LYS A 167 -15.91 -6.77 15.29
CA LYS A 167 -17.20 -7.40 15.61
C LYS A 167 -18.23 -6.28 15.76
#